data_AF-A0A076NGG8-F1
#
_entry.id   AF-A0A076NGG8-F1
#
_cell.length_a   1.000
_cell.length_b   1.000
_cell.length_c   1.000
_cell.angle_alpha   90.00
_cell.angle_beta   90.00
_cell.angle_gamma   90.00
#
_symmetry.space_group_name_H-M   'P 1'
#
loop_
_entity.id
_entity.type
_entity.pdbx_description
1 polymer ?
#
loop_
_entity_poly.entity_id
_entity_poly.type
_entity_poly.pdbx_seq_one_letter_code
_entity_poly.pdbx_strand_id
1 'polypeptide(L)'
;MRHRPFQTMLCAAALVPLLVCCGTAAKEPAPEPEAPPAFHFANGDLVIREFASDAVKGNLFDPCTEITEEEYTQAGIEGVDTFENELGDDQVVKSCTSIEPSADSNRRIEASVLSENSLKASGAKQIDHPQSSVPGLYTVREGAGSCRAQVDTERGAFAIGLWKNDHEGKEDTVCSEAQQEMEKLYEAVSGDE
;
A
#
# COMPACT_ATOMS: atom_id res chain seq x y z
N MET A 1 16.74 -68.43 29.53
CA MET A 1 17.43 -69.62 28.97
C MET A 1 17.00 -69.83 27.52
N ARG A 2 17.86 -69.50 26.55
CA ARG A 2 18.28 -70.38 25.46
C ARG A 2 19.34 -69.67 24.62
N HIS A 3 20.37 -70.43 24.30
CA HIS A 3 21.66 -70.05 23.76
C HIS A 3 21.69 -70.09 22.22
N ARG A 4 22.48 -69.16 21.64
CA ARG A 4 23.49 -69.33 20.55
C ARG A 4 23.06 -69.75 19.12
N PRO A 5 23.94 -69.66 18.09
CA PRO A 5 25.13 -68.79 17.86
C PRO A 5 25.40 -68.33 16.38
N PHE A 6 26.41 -67.46 16.22
CA PHE A 6 27.48 -67.37 15.17
C PHE A 6 27.16 -67.49 13.66
N GLN A 7 27.56 -66.46 12.89
CA GLN A 7 28.55 -66.55 11.77
C GLN A 7 28.93 -65.12 11.30
N THR A 8 30.14 -64.60 11.59
CA THR A 8 31.41 -64.67 10.82
C THR A 8 31.54 -63.61 9.71
N MET A 9 32.43 -62.63 9.96
CA MET A 9 33.38 -61.93 9.06
C MET A 9 33.00 -61.67 7.58
N LEU A 10 33.18 -60.44 7.12
CA LEU A 10 34.39 -60.06 6.37
C LEU A 10 34.48 -58.53 6.22
N CYS A 11 35.54 -57.94 6.76
CA CYS A 11 36.03 -56.64 6.35
C CYS A 11 36.68 -56.77 4.98
N ALA A 12 36.27 -55.94 4.01
CA ALA A 12 37.10 -55.63 2.86
C ALA A 12 37.26 -54.10 2.82
N ALA A 13 38.45 -53.67 3.25
CA ALA A 13 38.92 -52.31 3.08
C ALA A 13 39.23 -52.06 1.60
N ALA A 14 38.75 -50.95 1.06
CA ALA A 14 39.32 -50.34 -0.13
C ALA A 14 39.46 -48.83 0.14
N LEU A 15 40.71 -48.41 0.28
CA LEU A 15 41.15 -47.03 0.37
C LEU A 15 40.82 -46.27 -0.92
N VAL A 16 40.19 -45.10 -0.79
CA VAL A 16 40.28 -44.02 -1.78
C VAL A 16 40.67 -42.75 -1.00
N PRO A 17 41.85 -42.16 -1.24
CA PRO A 17 42.22 -40.89 -0.63
C PRO A 17 41.68 -39.76 -1.50
N LEU A 18 40.90 -38.80 -0.99
CA LEU A 18 40.69 -37.53 -1.67
C LEU A 18 40.27 -36.43 -0.68
N LEU A 19 41.15 -35.42 -0.64
CA LEU A 19 40.97 -34.02 -0.23
C LEU A 19 40.27 -33.71 1.10
N VAL A 20 41.11 -33.36 2.07
CA VAL A 20 40.79 -32.28 3.02
C VAL A 20 40.62 -30.99 2.22
N CYS A 21 39.40 -30.67 1.81
CA CYS A 21 39.02 -29.29 1.56
C CYS A 21 38.53 -28.71 2.88
N CYS A 22 39.33 -27.85 3.49
CA CYS A 22 38.84 -26.81 4.40
C CYS A 22 37.84 -25.94 3.63
N GLY A 23 36.60 -26.38 3.54
CA GLY A 23 35.48 -25.53 3.18
C GLY A 23 34.97 -24.88 4.45
N THR A 24 35.43 -23.66 4.75
CA THR A 24 34.56 -22.72 5.44
C THR A 24 33.27 -22.72 4.64
N ALA A 25 32.19 -23.26 5.20
CA ALA A 25 30.86 -23.01 4.68
C ALA A 25 30.68 -21.49 4.78
N ALA A 26 30.86 -20.80 3.65
CA ALA A 26 30.42 -19.43 3.52
C ALA A 26 28.92 -19.46 3.83
N LYS A 27 28.56 -18.92 4.99
CA LYS A 27 27.17 -18.70 5.36
C LYS A 27 26.65 -17.73 4.31
N GLU A 28 25.85 -18.25 3.38
CA GLU A 28 25.08 -17.44 2.44
C GLU A 28 24.41 -16.33 3.27
N PRO A 29 24.54 -15.05 2.87
CA PRO A 29 23.90 -13.98 3.61
C PRO A 29 22.43 -14.32 3.70
N ALA A 30 21.85 -14.25 4.90
CA ALA A 30 20.40 -14.28 5.01
C ALA A 30 19.88 -13.13 4.13
N PRO A 31 18.80 -13.35 3.35
CA PRO A 31 18.23 -12.28 2.54
C PRO A 31 17.98 -11.08 3.46
N GLU A 32 18.44 -9.91 3.03
CA GLU A 32 18.14 -8.67 3.73
C GLU A 32 16.61 -8.52 3.80
N PRO A 33 16.05 -8.06 4.92
CA PRO A 33 14.62 -7.86 5.02
C PRO A 33 14.18 -6.88 3.92
N GLU A 34 13.20 -7.28 3.13
CA GLU A 34 12.58 -6.41 2.12
C GLU A 34 12.07 -5.15 2.83
N ALA A 35 12.35 -3.98 2.24
CA ALA A 35 11.86 -2.72 2.76
C ALA A 35 10.31 -2.73 2.79
N PRO A 36 9.67 -2.08 3.78
CA PRO A 36 8.22 -1.98 3.80
C PRO A 36 7.74 -1.24 2.55
N PRO A 37 6.57 -1.60 1.98
CA PRO A 37 6.02 -0.91 0.82
C PRO A 37 5.76 0.56 1.14
N ALA A 38 5.99 1.45 0.18
CA ALA A 38 5.85 2.88 0.36
C ALA A 38 5.56 3.57 -0.98
N PHE A 39 4.94 4.75 -0.92
CA PHE A 39 5.03 5.70 -2.02
C PHE A 39 6.35 6.46 -1.91
N HIS A 40 7.14 6.52 -2.98
CA HIS A 40 8.45 7.17 -2.98
C HIS A 40 8.38 8.58 -3.60
N PHE A 41 7.84 9.54 -2.84
CA PHE A 41 7.75 10.92 -3.31
C PHE A 41 9.08 11.66 -3.22
N ALA A 42 9.25 12.70 -4.03
CA ALA A 42 10.42 13.58 -4.02
C ALA A 42 10.66 14.26 -2.66
N ASN A 43 9.59 14.50 -1.89
CA ASN A 43 9.66 15.08 -0.55
C ASN A 43 9.81 14.04 0.58
N GLY A 44 9.82 12.75 0.25
CA GLY A 44 10.03 11.66 1.18
C GLY A 44 9.09 10.48 0.96
N ASP A 45 9.42 9.37 1.62
CA ASP A 45 8.62 8.15 1.54
C ASP A 45 7.36 8.26 2.40
N LEU A 46 6.25 7.75 1.87
CA LEU A 46 5.03 7.51 2.63
C LEU A 46 4.83 6.00 2.81
N VAL A 47 5.33 5.48 3.93
CA VAL A 47 5.33 4.03 4.22
C VAL A 47 3.91 3.53 4.46
N ILE A 48 3.53 2.49 3.71
CA ILE A 48 2.24 1.79 3.83
C ILE A 48 2.28 0.87 5.05
N ARG A 49 1.36 1.09 5.97
CA ARG A 49 1.17 0.29 7.19
C ARG A 49 -0.07 0.72 7.94
N GLU A 50 -0.62 -0.22 8.70
CA GLU A 50 -1.69 0.07 9.66
C GLU A 50 -1.26 1.15 10.68
N PHE A 51 -2.24 1.96 11.08
CA PHE A 51 -2.06 3.00 12.09
C PHE A 51 -3.25 3.06 13.06
N ALA A 52 -3.00 3.61 14.25
CA ALA A 52 -4.04 3.98 15.19
C ALA A 52 -4.42 5.46 14.99
N SER A 53 -5.72 5.77 14.94
CA SER A 53 -6.22 7.12 14.60
C SER A 53 -5.70 8.24 15.51
N ASP A 54 -5.39 7.95 16.77
CA ASP A 54 -4.80 8.90 17.72
C ASP A 54 -3.30 9.13 17.50
N ALA A 55 -2.58 8.16 16.93
CA ALA A 55 -1.14 8.23 16.69
C ALA A 55 -0.74 9.18 15.55
N VAL A 56 -1.66 9.48 14.63
CA VAL A 56 -1.38 10.29 13.43
C VAL A 56 -1.94 11.71 13.49
N LYS A 57 -2.68 12.05 14.56
CA LYS A 57 -3.24 13.41 14.76
C LYS A 57 -2.12 14.44 14.81
N GLY A 58 -2.24 15.48 13.98
CA GLY A 58 -1.23 16.54 13.87
C GLY A 58 0.05 16.14 13.13
N ASN A 59 0.14 14.90 12.62
CA ASN A 59 1.23 14.44 11.75
C ASN A 59 0.69 13.78 10.47
N LEU A 60 -0.50 14.19 10.03
CA LEU A 60 -1.07 13.71 8.78
C LEU A 60 -0.16 14.07 7.61
N PHE A 61 -0.06 13.15 6.65
CA PHE A 61 0.47 13.45 5.33
C PHE A 61 -0.34 14.58 4.68
N ASP A 62 0.34 15.51 4.02
CA ASP A 62 -0.31 16.61 3.31
C ASP A 62 -0.17 16.43 1.79
N PRO A 63 -1.16 15.82 1.11
CA PRO A 63 -1.05 15.57 -0.32
C PRO A 63 -0.97 16.85 -1.16
N CYS A 64 -1.36 18.01 -0.62
CA CYS A 64 -1.35 19.27 -1.36
C CYS A 64 0.06 19.88 -1.44
N THR A 65 0.95 19.51 -0.51
CA THR A 65 2.27 20.14 -0.35
C THR A 65 3.41 19.14 -0.39
N GLU A 66 3.15 17.88 -0.07
CA GLU A 66 4.17 16.82 -0.02
C GLU A 66 4.26 16.03 -1.32
N ILE A 67 3.26 16.13 -2.21
CA ILE A 67 3.32 15.61 -3.58
C ILE A 67 3.46 16.79 -4.53
N THR A 68 4.46 16.71 -5.41
CA THR A 68 4.71 17.75 -6.41
C THR A 68 3.72 17.67 -7.57
N GLU A 69 3.53 18.79 -8.28
CA GLU A 69 2.71 18.83 -9.50
C GLU A 69 3.22 17.86 -10.57
N GLU A 70 4.54 17.67 -10.67
CA GLU A 70 5.14 16.75 -11.63
C GLU A 70 4.76 15.29 -11.33
N GLU A 71 4.81 14.87 -10.07
CA GLU A 71 4.40 13.52 -9.64
C GLU A 71 2.91 13.26 -9.90
N TYR A 72 2.05 14.25 -9.64
CA TYR A 72 0.64 14.17 -10.00
C TYR A 72 0.43 14.06 -11.51
N THR A 73 1.13 14.88 -12.29
CA THR A 73 0.99 14.91 -13.75
C THR A 73 1.45 13.60 -14.38
N GLN A 74 2.50 12.98 -13.85
CA GLN A 74 2.95 11.65 -14.27
C GLN A 74 1.86 10.58 -14.06
N ALA A 75 1.04 10.72 -13.02
CA ALA A 75 -0.13 9.88 -12.76
C ALA A 75 -1.38 10.28 -13.57
N GLY A 76 -1.31 11.34 -14.38
CA GLY A 76 -2.46 11.89 -15.13
C GLY A 76 -3.43 12.72 -14.28
N ILE A 77 -2.96 13.25 -13.15
CA ILE A 77 -3.69 14.15 -12.26
C ILE A 77 -3.16 15.57 -12.49
N GLU A 78 -4.01 16.46 -12.99
CA GLU A 78 -3.60 17.83 -13.35
C GLU A 78 -4.30 18.88 -12.47
N GLY A 79 -3.65 20.03 -12.31
CA GLY A 79 -4.23 21.20 -11.64
C GLY A 79 -4.63 20.92 -10.19
N VAL A 80 -3.77 20.23 -9.45
CA VAL A 80 -3.96 19.99 -8.03
C VAL A 80 -3.84 21.31 -7.28
N ASP A 81 -4.86 21.65 -6.49
CA ASP A 81 -4.88 22.84 -5.66
C ASP A 81 -5.41 22.49 -4.26
N THR A 82 -4.95 23.25 -3.26
CA THR A 82 -5.45 23.15 -1.89
C THR A 82 -6.96 23.31 -1.88
N PHE A 83 -7.65 22.37 -1.24
CA PHE A 83 -9.07 22.51 -1.00
C PHE A 83 -9.23 23.14 0.38
N GLU A 84 -9.63 24.41 0.43
CA GLU A 84 -9.96 25.08 1.70
C GLU A 84 -11.12 24.33 2.35
N ASN A 85 -10.78 23.53 3.37
CA ASN A 85 -11.73 22.69 4.04
C ASN A 85 -12.51 23.57 5.03
N GLU A 86 -13.52 24.30 4.56
CA GLU A 86 -14.33 25.21 5.40
C GLU A 86 -14.99 24.50 6.62
N LEU A 87 -15.00 23.16 6.63
CA LEU A 87 -15.68 22.32 7.62
C LEU A 87 -14.76 21.27 8.30
N GLY A 88 -13.47 21.21 7.97
CA GLY A 88 -12.54 20.17 8.45
C GLY A 88 -11.48 20.69 9.43
N ASP A 89 -11.15 19.90 10.46
CA ASP A 89 -9.95 20.12 11.28
C ASP A 89 -8.74 19.56 10.53
N ASP A 90 -7.75 20.40 10.23
CA ASP A 90 -6.50 20.01 9.53
C ASP A 90 -5.70 18.91 10.26
N GLN A 91 -6.00 18.68 11.54
CA GLN A 91 -5.43 17.57 12.30
C GLN A 91 -6.15 16.23 12.07
N VAL A 92 -7.32 16.25 11.42
CA VAL A 92 -8.20 15.11 11.16
C VAL A 92 -8.22 14.75 9.67
N VAL A 93 -8.14 15.76 8.79
CA VAL A 93 -8.11 15.58 7.34
C VAL A 93 -7.30 16.68 6.67
N LYS A 94 -6.49 16.31 5.69
CA LYS A 94 -5.81 17.22 4.76
C LYS A 94 -6.20 16.83 3.34
N SER A 95 -6.57 17.80 2.50
CA SER A 95 -7.13 17.48 1.19
C SER A 95 -6.88 18.54 0.14
N CYS A 96 -6.61 18.10 -1.08
CA CYS A 96 -6.62 18.90 -2.30
C CYS A 96 -7.71 18.44 -3.27
N THR A 97 -8.02 19.30 -4.22
CA THR A 97 -8.84 19.01 -5.41
C THR A 97 -7.95 18.98 -6.64
N SER A 98 -8.43 18.43 -7.75
CA SER A 98 -7.78 18.54 -9.06
C SER A 98 -8.70 19.16 -10.10
N ILE A 99 -8.15 19.44 -11.29
CA ILE A 99 -8.97 19.68 -12.47
C ILE A 99 -9.58 18.36 -12.92
N GLU A 100 -10.88 18.40 -13.18
CA GLU A 100 -11.65 17.22 -13.52
C GLU A 100 -11.66 16.95 -15.03
N PRO A 101 -11.61 15.68 -15.44
CA PRO A 101 -11.70 15.33 -16.86
C PRO A 101 -13.10 15.60 -17.44
N SER A 102 -14.14 15.76 -16.59
CA SER A 102 -15.49 16.13 -16.99
C SER A 102 -16.14 17.10 -16.00
N ALA A 103 -17.15 17.84 -16.44
CA ALA A 103 -17.91 18.75 -15.58
C ALA A 103 -18.81 18.04 -14.54
N ASP A 104 -19.00 16.73 -14.70
CA ASP A 104 -19.90 15.91 -13.86
C ASP A 104 -19.14 15.06 -12.83
N SER A 105 -17.81 15.14 -12.81
CA SER A 105 -16.96 14.49 -11.82
C SER A 105 -16.32 15.50 -10.86
N ASN A 106 -15.94 15.03 -9.67
CA ASN A 106 -15.04 15.71 -8.75
C ASN A 106 -14.05 14.68 -8.19
N ARG A 107 -12.77 15.03 -8.11
CA ARG A 107 -11.72 14.25 -7.46
C ARG A 107 -11.24 14.99 -6.22
N ARG A 108 -11.07 14.22 -5.15
CA ARG A 108 -10.47 14.68 -3.91
C ARG A 108 -9.31 13.77 -3.56
N ILE A 109 -8.17 14.36 -3.26
CA ILE A 109 -6.98 13.62 -2.83
C ILE A 109 -6.75 14.02 -1.39
N GLU A 110 -6.71 13.06 -0.48
CA GLU A 110 -6.71 13.38 0.95
C GLU A 110 -5.94 12.39 1.81
N ALA A 111 -5.50 12.88 2.97
CA ALA A 111 -5.05 12.07 4.08
C ALA A 111 -5.99 12.29 5.27
N SER A 112 -6.33 11.24 6.00
CA SER A 112 -7.20 11.34 7.18
C SER A 112 -6.79 10.43 8.33
N VAL A 113 -7.35 10.70 9.52
CA VAL A 113 -7.18 9.82 10.69
C VAL A 113 -8.06 8.56 10.64
N LEU A 114 -8.88 8.39 9.60
CA LEU A 114 -9.84 7.28 9.48
C LEU A 114 -9.16 6.06 8.87
N SER A 115 -8.54 5.23 9.73
CA SER A 115 -7.94 3.96 9.33
C SER A 115 -8.97 2.97 8.82
N GLU A 116 -8.50 1.95 8.10
CA GLU A 116 -9.29 0.82 7.64
C GLU A 116 -10.10 0.20 8.79
N ASN A 117 -9.42 -0.05 9.92
CA ASN A 117 -10.02 -0.61 11.12
C ASN A 117 -11.12 0.28 11.71
N SER A 118 -10.91 1.61 11.73
CA SER A 118 -11.92 2.57 12.18
C SER A 118 -13.15 2.60 11.27
N LEU A 119 -12.94 2.53 9.96
CA LEU A 119 -14.02 2.43 8.98
C LEU A 119 -14.76 1.09 9.07
N LYS A 120 -14.05 -0.02 9.32
CA LYS A 120 -14.68 -1.34 9.52
C LYS A 120 -15.56 -1.31 10.78
N ALA A 121 -15.07 -0.70 11.85
CA ALA A 121 -15.80 -0.55 13.11
C ALA A 121 -17.04 0.35 12.98
N SER A 122 -17.05 1.33 12.08
CA SER A 122 -18.23 2.18 11.82
C SER A 122 -19.28 1.53 10.91
N GLY A 123 -18.96 0.38 10.32
CA GLY A 123 -19.84 -0.33 9.39
C GLY A 123 -19.73 0.13 7.93
N ALA A 124 -18.65 0.85 7.58
CA ALA A 124 -18.39 1.25 6.20
C ALA A 124 -18.28 0.02 5.29
N LYS A 125 -18.84 0.11 4.07
CA LYS A 125 -18.77 -0.96 3.08
C LYS A 125 -17.45 -0.86 2.33
N GLN A 126 -16.51 -1.71 2.73
CA GLN A 126 -15.18 -1.81 2.15
C GLN A 126 -15.07 -3.00 1.20
N ILE A 127 -14.26 -2.83 0.16
CA ILE A 127 -13.87 -3.88 -0.78
C ILE A 127 -12.36 -3.87 -0.87
N ASP A 128 -11.73 -4.96 -0.40
CA ASP A 128 -10.28 -5.15 -0.43
C ASP A 128 -9.82 -5.48 -1.86
N HIS A 129 -8.66 -4.95 -2.26
CA HIS A 129 -8.05 -5.17 -3.58
C HIS A 129 -6.69 -5.85 -3.46
N PRO A 130 -6.62 -7.13 -3.06
CA PRO A 130 -5.36 -7.84 -2.83
C PRO A 130 -4.54 -8.10 -4.10
N GLN A 131 -5.06 -7.74 -5.27
CA GLN A 131 -4.38 -7.86 -6.57
C GLN A 131 -3.96 -6.49 -7.13
N SER A 132 -4.21 -5.41 -6.39
CA SER A 132 -3.75 -4.07 -6.75
C SER A 132 -2.23 -3.98 -6.75
N SER A 133 -1.66 -3.11 -7.58
CA SER A 133 -0.25 -2.74 -7.51
C SER A 133 0.08 -1.99 -6.20
N VAL A 134 -0.92 -1.41 -5.53
CA VAL A 134 -0.77 -0.75 -4.22
C VAL A 134 -1.04 -1.75 -3.09
N PRO A 135 -0.03 -2.14 -2.29
CA PRO A 135 -0.24 -3.07 -1.19
C PRO A 135 -1.23 -2.53 -0.16
N GLY A 136 -2.19 -3.36 0.26
CA GLY A 136 -3.18 -2.97 1.28
C GLY A 136 -4.27 -2.01 0.79
N LEU A 137 -4.43 -1.84 -0.54
CA LEU A 137 -5.49 -1.01 -1.09
C LEU A 137 -6.88 -1.59 -0.84
N TYR A 138 -7.81 -0.73 -0.45
CA TYR A 138 -9.24 -1.02 -0.40
C TYR A 138 -10.04 0.16 -0.96
N THR A 139 -11.30 -0.10 -1.29
CA THR A 139 -12.26 0.94 -1.69
C THR A 139 -13.43 1.04 -0.73
N VAL A 140 -13.94 2.25 -0.54
CA VAL A 140 -15.08 2.56 0.33
C VAL A 140 -16.17 3.22 -0.51
N ARG A 141 -17.36 2.62 -0.55
CA ARG A 141 -18.53 3.26 -1.17
C ARG A 141 -19.12 4.30 -0.23
N GLU A 142 -19.24 5.54 -0.70
CA GLU A 142 -19.77 6.66 0.09
C GLU A 142 -21.22 7.01 -0.28
N GLY A 143 -21.74 6.40 -1.36
CA GLY A 143 -23.09 6.59 -1.88
C GLY A 143 -23.18 7.76 -2.85
N ALA A 144 -24.35 7.97 -3.46
CA ALA A 144 -24.62 9.07 -4.40
C ALA A 144 -23.59 9.19 -5.55
N GLY A 145 -23.15 8.05 -6.07
CA GLY A 145 -22.15 8.02 -7.15
C GLY A 145 -20.73 8.38 -6.69
N SER A 146 -20.42 8.13 -5.42
CA SER A 146 -19.09 8.38 -4.86
C SER A 146 -18.43 7.13 -4.30
N CYS A 147 -17.12 7.08 -4.51
CA CYS A 147 -16.25 6.08 -3.94
C CYS A 147 -14.85 6.63 -3.71
N ARG A 148 -14.16 6.02 -2.76
CA ARG A 148 -12.78 6.33 -2.42
C ARG A 148 -11.92 5.09 -2.48
N ALA A 149 -10.76 5.17 -3.12
CA ALA A 149 -9.67 4.21 -2.96
C ALA A 149 -8.73 4.71 -1.87
N GLN A 150 -8.40 3.86 -0.90
CA GLN A 150 -7.69 4.25 0.31
C GLN A 150 -6.69 3.17 0.73
N VAL A 151 -5.57 3.60 1.30
CA VAL A 151 -4.54 2.76 1.89
C VAL A 151 -4.09 3.37 3.22
N ASP A 152 -3.87 2.52 4.22
CA ASP A 152 -3.36 2.96 5.51
C ASP A 152 -1.84 3.19 5.44
N THR A 153 -1.38 4.34 5.93
CA THR A 153 0.04 4.69 5.98
C THR A 153 0.45 5.08 7.40
N GLU A 154 1.76 5.19 7.63
CA GLU A 154 2.27 5.62 8.93
C GLU A 154 1.89 7.06 9.32
N ARG A 155 1.44 7.86 8.34
CA ARG A 155 0.99 9.25 8.51
C ARG A 155 -0.48 9.43 8.16
N GLY A 156 -1.30 8.41 8.40
CA GLY A 156 -2.74 8.42 8.21
C GLY A 156 -3.18 7.66 6.97
N ALA A 157 -4.49 7.60 6.74
CA ALA A 157 -5.03 6.93 5.57
C ALA A 157 -4.95 7.86 4.38
N PHE A 158 -4.19 7.46 3.34
CA PHE A 158 -4.06 8.21 2.10
C PHE A 158 -5.08 7.70 1.08
N ALA A 159 -5.78 8.63 0.42
CA ALA A 159 -6.92 8.30 -0.39
C ALA A 159 -7.10 9.20 -1.62
N ILE A 160 -7.68 8.60 -2.66
CA ILE A 160 -8.25 9.30 -3.83
C ILE A 160 -9.74 8.99 -3.87
N GLY A 161 -10.55 10.02 -3.68
CA GLY A 161 -12.01 10.00 -3.76
C GLY A 161 -12.49 10.53 -5.10
N LEU A 162 -13.47 9.86 -5.68
CA LEU A 162 -14.21 10.30 -6.85
C LEU A 162 -15.69 10.47 -6.52
N TRP A 163 -16.27 11.52 -7.06
CA TRP A 163 -17.70 11.78 -7.02
C TRP A 163 -18.20 12.04 -8.43
N LYS A 164 -19.21 11.31 -8.89
CA LYS A 164 -19.79 11.47 -10.22
C LYS A 164 -21.30 11.61 -10.15
N ASN A 165 -21.81 12.79 -10.47
CA ASN A 165 -23.22 13.13 -10.33
C ASN A 165 -24.14 12.27 -11.22
N ASP A 166 -23.64 11.80 -12.36
CA ASP A 166 -24.35 10.94 -13.32
C ASP A 166 -24.20 9.42 -13.03
N HIS A 167 -23.56 9.07 -11.91
CA HIS A 167 -23.24 7.69 -11.51
C HIS A 167 -23.91 7.27 -10.19
N GLU A 168 -24.98 7.94 -9.77
CA GLU A 168 -25.80 7.44 -8.64
C GLU A 168 -26.25 5.99 -8.90
N GLY A 169 -25.97 5.10 -7.95
CA GLY A 169 -26.25 3.66 -8.08
C GLY A 169 -25.24 2.88 -8.96
N LYS A 170 -24.13 3.50 -9.38
CA LYS A 170 -23.02 2.88 -10.12
C LYS A 170 -21.68 3.04 -9.36
N GLU A 171 -21.73 3.02 -8.04
CA GLU A 171 -20.55 3.24 -7.18
C GLU A 171 -19.42 2.24 -7.48
N ASP A 172 -19.73 1.03 -7.96
CA ASP A 172 -18.71 0.05 -8.36
C ASP A 172 -17.84 0.52 -9.53
N THR A 173 -18.43 1.22 -10.49
CA THR A 173 -17.67 1.85 -11.58
C THR A 173 -16.79 2.95 -11.02
N VAL A 174 -17.32 3.79 -10.14
CA VAL A 174 -16.58 4.88 -9.50
C VAL A 174 -15.43 4.35 -8.64
N CYS A 175 -15.64 3.26 -7.90
CA CYS A 175 -14.59 2.59 -7.11
C CYS A 175 -13.48 2.03 -7.98
N SER A 176 -13.82 1.39 -9.11
CA SER A 176 -12.82 0.86 -10.03
C SER A 176 -11.97 1.97 -10.63
N GLU A 177 -12.56 3.13 -10.91
CA GLU A 177 -11.82 4.29 -11.39
C GLU A 177 -10.93 4.91 -10.29
N ALA A 178 -11.44 5.07 -9.07
CA ALA A 178 -10.66 5.58 -7.94
C ALA A 178 -9.46 4.66 -7.62
N GLN A 179 -9.69 3.33 -7.69
CA GLN A 179 -8.62 2.33 -7.57
C GLN A 179 -7.54 2.57 -8.62
N GLN A 180 -7.93 2.69 -9.90
CA GLN A 180 -6.98 2.88 -11.00
C GLN A 180 -6.18 4.18 -10.85
N GLU A 181 -6.77 5.25 -10.32
CA GLU A 181 -6.05 6.50 -10.07
C GLU A 181 -5.01 6.35 -8.96
N MET A 182 -5.34 5.62 -7.89
CA MET A 182 -4.39 5.31 -6.82
C MET A 182 -3.24 4.42 -7.31
N GLU A 183 -3.55 3.41 -8.14
CA GLU A 183 -2.55 2.53 -8.76
C GLU A 183 -1.62 3.30 -9.69
N LYS A 184 -2.15 4.17 -10.56
CA LYS A 184 -1.32 5.04 -11.42
C LYS A 184 -0.43 5.97 -10.63
N LEU A 185 -0.94 6.56 -9.54
CA LEU A 185 -0.12 7.42 -8.69
C LEU A 185 1.00 6.63 -8.03
N TYR A 186 0.68 5.46 -7.48
CA TYR A 186 1.68 4.58 -6.88
C TYR A 186 2.76 4.16 -7.89
N GLU A 187 2.36 3.76 -9.10
CA GLU A 187 3.29 3.38 -10.18
C GLU A 187 4.17 4.56 -10.63
N ALA A 188 3.59 5.76 -10.75
CA ALA A 188 4.32 6.96 -11.14
C ALA A 188 5.43 7.34 -10.15
N VAL A 189 5.19 7.13 -8.85
CA VAL A 189 6.13 7.56 -7.81
C VAL A 189 6.98 6.43 -7.24
N SER A 190 6.62 5.16 -7.45
CA SER A 190 7.39 4.04 -6.90
C SER A 190 8.54 3.57 -7.80
N GLY A 191 8.58 4.01 -9.05
CA GLY A 191 9.62 3.67 -10.02
C GLY A 191 9.60 2.20 -10.47
N ASP A 192 9.79 1.96 -11.76
CA ASP A 192 10.30 0.67 -12.23
C ASP A 192 11.81 0.64 -11.90
N GLU A 193 12.24 -0.18 -10.95
CA GLU A 193 13.65 -0.55 -10.81
C GLU A 193 14.20 -1.29 -12.06
#